data_AF-A0A3N5KXV1-F1
#
_entry.id   AF-A0A3N5KXV1-F1
#
_cell.length_a   1.000
_cell.length_b   1.000
_cell.length_c   1.000
_cell.angle_alpha   90.00
_cell.angle_beta   90.00
_cell.angle_gamma   90.00
#
_symmetry.space_group_name_H-M   'P 1'
#
loop_
_entity.id
_entity.type
_entity.pdbx_description
1 polymer ?
#
loop_
_entity_poly.entity_id
_entity_poly.type
_entity_poly.pdbx_seq_one_letter_code
_entity_poly.pdbx_strand_id
1 'polypeptide(L)'
;MITLIQPKKRIILRYKSKRLDAIITDAGMIERLSGFGLNEKQIADFYNITYRQFNRAYSKNKALRESIERGRKKAAKSVMESLYNKAMGFERSETVYSSRNGTSSARTVTKYYPPDMKAIIFYLKNRCPMEWREKIDIEKGQYLVGEEEMAFLFKESAKRMKEMM
;
A
#
# COMPACT_ATOMS: atom_id res chain seq x y z
N MET A 1 8.35 23.26 21.31
CA MET A 1 6.96 22.87 20.98
C MET A 1 6.67 21.52 21.62
N ILE A 2 5.96 21.51 22.75
CA ILE A 2 5.60 20.28 23.47
C ILE A 2 4.49 19.61 22.65
N THR A 3 4.82 18.53 21.95
CA THR A 3 3.82 17.68 21.29
C THR A 3 2.90 17.12 22.36
N LEU A 4 1.67 17.63 22.45
CA LEU A 4 0.59 17.05 23.23
C LEU A 4 0.37 15.61 22.73
N ILE A 5 0.91 14.63 23.46
CA ILE A 5 0.66 13.22 23.24
C ILE A 5 -0.82 13.00 23.57
N GLN A 6 -1.66 13.01 22.52
CA GLN A 6 -3.08 12.71 22.63
C GLN A 6 -3.27 11.42 23.44
N PRO A 7 -4.23 11.35 24.38
CA PRO A 7 -4.40 10.18 25.22
C PRO A 7 -4.67 8.96 24.35
N LYS A 8 -3.74 8.00 24.39
CA LYS A 8 -3.82 6.75 23.65
C LYS A 8 -5.07 5.97 24.06
N LYS A 9 -6.09 5.95 23.18
CA LYS A 9 -7.36 5.28 23.43
C LYS A 9 -7.09 3.78 23.58
N ARG A 10 -7.25 3.26 24.80
CA ARG A 10 -7.03 1.85 25.11
C ARG A 10 -8.19 1.00 24.60
N ILE A 11 -7.87 -0.12 23.98
CA ILE A 11 -8.79 -1.06 23.36
C ILE A 11 -8.60 -2.42 24.01
N ILE A 12 -9.67 -2.98 24.54
CA ILE A 12 -9.66 -4.33 25.11
C ILE A 12 -9.92 -5.33 23.99
N LEU A 13 -8.98 -6.24 23.75
CA LEU A 13 -9.12 -7.34 22.79
C LEU A 13 -9.64 -8.61 23.47
N ARG A 14 -9.26 -8.83 24.73
CA ARG A 14 -9.72 -9.95 25.56
C ARG A 14 -9.90 -9.49 26.99
N TYR A 15 -11.03 -9.83 27.61
CA TYR A 15 -11.26 -9.61 29.04
C TYR A 15 -10.60 -10.71 29.88
N LYS A 16 -10.24 -10.38 31.13
CA LYS A 16 -9.70 -11.35 32.07
C LYS A 16 -10.72 -12.46 32.35
N SER A 17 -10.24 -13.69 32.43
CA SER A 17 -11.00 -14.88 32.83
C SER A 17 -10.22 -15.63 33.92
N LYS A 18 -10.83 -16.67 34.50
CA LYS A 18 -10.17 -17.53 35.51
C LYS A 18 -8.87 -18.17 34.99
N ARG A 19 -8.76 -18.40 33.68
CA ARG A 19 -7.63 -19.11 33.04
C ARG A 19 -6.74 -18.24 32.15
N LEU A 20 -7.15 -17.01 31.85
CA LEU A 20 -6.50 -16.17 30.82
C LEU A 20 -6.52 -14.70 31.23
N ASP A 21 -5.39 -14.01 31.05
CA ASP A 21 -5.27 -12.58 31.35
C ASP A 21 -5.97 -11.68 30.32
N ALA A 22 -6.24 -10.44 30.72
CA ALA A 22 -6.76 -9.44 29.80
C ALA A 22 -5.68 -8.99 28.81
N ILE A 23 -6.08 -8.78 27.56
CA ILE A 23 -5.20 -8.23 26.52
C ILE A 23 -5.76 -6.88 26.11
N ILE A 24 -4.97 -5.85 26.37
CA ILE A 24 -5.30 -4.45 26.10
C ILE A 24 -4.24 -3.92 25.15
N THR A 25 -4.68 -3.19 24.13
CA THR A 25 -3.82 -2.55 23.15
C THR A 25 -4.16 -1.08 23.00
N ASP A 26 -3.29 -0.35 22.32
CA ASP A 26 -3.51 1.02 21.91
C ASP A 26 -4.16 1.06 20.52
N ALA A 27 -5.13 1.96 20.33
CA ALA A 27 -5.71 2.28 19.02
C ALA A 27 -4.63 2.59 17.98
N GLY A 28 -3.57 3.30 18.35
CA GLY A 28 -2.46 3.61 17.45
C GLY A 28 -1.64 2.39 17.00
N MET A 29 -1.62 1.31 17.79
CA MET A 29 -0.95 0.08 17.38
C MET A 29 -1.80 -0.70 16.37
N ILE A 30 -3.11 -0.82 16.60
CA ILE A 30 -4.04 -1.45 15.66
C ILE A 30 -4.05 -0.73 14.31
N GLU A 31 -4.06 0.61 14.34
CA GLU A 31 -4.04 1.43 13.14
C GLU A 31 -2.75 1.21 12.32
N ARG A 32 -1.60 1.04 12.99
CA ARG A 32 -0.33 0.70 12.31
C ARG A 32 -0.35 -0.70 11.72
N LEU A 33 -0.79 -1.71 12.47
CA LEU A 33 -0.86 -3.09 11.98
C LEU A 33 -1.77 -3.22 10.75
N SER A 34 -2.95 -2.61 10.81
CA SER A 34 -3.87 -2.56 9.66
C SER A 34 -3.32 -1.72 8.49
N GLY A 35 -2.58 -0.65 8.79
CA GLY A 35 -1.87 0.15 7.79
C GLY A 35 -0.74 -0.60 7.07
N PHE A 36 -0.13 -1.60 7.71
CA PHE A 36 0.82 -2.50 7.07
C PHE A 36 0.15 -3.59 6.19
N GLY A 37 -1.18 -3.58 6.10
CA GLY A 37 -1.94 -4.53 5.27
C GLY A 37 -2.26 -5.85 5.97
N LEU A 38 -2.05 -5.97 7.29
CA LEU A 38 -2.42 -7.19 8.01
C LEU A 38 -3.95 -7.35 8.04
N ASN A 39 -4.39 -8.58 7.79
CA ASN A 39 -5.80 -8.96 7.97
C ASN A 39 -6.13 -9.22 9.45
N GLU A 40 -7.40 -9.27 9.80
CA GLU A 40 -7.87 -9.44 11.19
C GLU A 40 -7.35 -10.73 11.84
N LYS A 41 -7.13 -11.80 11.07
CA LYS A 41 -6.56 -13.06 11.56
C LYS A 41 -5.09 -12.88 11.93
N GLN A 42 -4.29 -12.27 11.07
CA GLN A 42 -2.90 -11.93 11.34
C GLN A 42 -2.76 -10.97 12.52
N ILE A 43 -3.68 -10.00 12.67
CA ILE A 43 -3.71 -9.12 13.84
C ILE A 43 -4.04 -9.93 15.10
N ALA A 44 -4.98 -10.88 15.04
CA ALA A 44 -5.29 -11.75 16.16
C ALA A 44 -4.08 -12.61 16.57
N ASP A 45 -3.40 -13.21 15.58
CA ASP A 45 -2.20 -14.01 15.77
C ASP A 45 -1.06 -13.16 16.38
N PHE A 46 -0.89 -11.92 15.94
CA PHE A 46 0.08 -10.97 16.50
C PHE A 46 -0.11 -10.74 18.01
N TYR A 47 -1.36 -10.72 18.49
CA TYR A 47 -1.67 -10.59 19.92
C TYR A 47 -1.82 -11.93 20.65
N ASN A 48 -1.47 -13.06 20.01
CA ASN A 48 -1.66 -14.40 20.55
C ASN A 48 -3.10 -14.65 21.04
N ILE A 49 -4.09 -14.18 20.28
CA ILE A 49 -5.50 -14.46 20.52
C ILE A 49 -6.11 -15.18 19.33
N THR A 50 -7.09 -16.03 19.62
CA THR A 50 -7.83 -16.71 18.56
C THR A 50 -8.61 -15.70 17.73
N TYR A 51 -8.75 -15.96 16.42
CA TYR A 51 -9.60 -15.15 15.54
C TYR A 51 -11.02 -14.96 16.09
N ARG A 52 -11.58 -15.99 16.76
CA ARG A 52 -12.91 -15.91 17.41
C ARG A 52 -12.95 -14.87 18.54
N GLN A 53 -11.91 -14.78 19.36
CA GLN A 53 -11.81 -13.77 20.41
C GLN A 53 -11.68 -12.37 19.80
N PHE A 54 -10.84 -12.22 18.78
CA PHE A 54 -10.68 -10.96 18.07
C PHE A 54 -12.00 -10.50 17.43
N ASN A 55 -12.72 -11.39 16.74
CA ASN A 55 -13.98 -11.05 16.09
C ASN A 55 -15.05 -10.62 17.11
N ARG A 56 -15.11 -11.27 18.29
CA ARG A 56 -15.98 -10.81 19.40
C ARG A 56 -15.63 -9.41 19.87
N ALA A 57 -14.34 -9.08 19.98
CA ALA A 57 -13.90 -7.73 20.33
C ALA A 57 -14.24 -6.73 19.21
N TYR A 58 -14.06 -7.12 17.95
CA TYR A 58 -14.37 -6.32 16.77
C TYR A 58 -15.86 -5.93 16.71
N SER A 59 -16.78 -6.88 16.93
CA SER A 59 -18.22 -6.59 16.93
C SER A 59 -18.63 -5.64 18.05
N LYS A 60 -18.01 -5.75 19.23
CA LYS A 60 -18.39 -4.96 20.43
C LYS A 60 -17.71 -3.60 20.53
N ASN A 61 -16.50 -3.47 19.98
CA ASN A 61 -15.67 -2.28 20.20
C ASN A 61 -15.63 -1.40 18.94
N LYS A 62 -16.40 -0.30 18.95
CA LYS A 62 -16.41 0.69 17.85
C LYS A 62 -15.03 1.29 17.61
N ALA A 63 -14.27 1.58 18.67
CA ALA A 63 -12.94 2.18 18.55
C ALA A 63 -11.94 1.24 17.85
N LEU A 64 -12.07 -0.07 18.03
CA LEU A 64 -11.27 -1.07 17.32
C LEU A 64 -11.55 -1.04 15.82
N ARG A 65 -12.84 -1.06 15.44
CA ARG A 65 -13.25 -0.99 14.02
C ARG A 65 -12.77 0.30 13.36
N GLU A 66 -12.99 1.44 14.01
CA GLU A 66 -12.53 2.74 13.52
C GLU A 66 -11.01 2.78 13.33
N SER A 67 -10.25 2.17 14.24
CA SER A 67 -8.78 2.15 14.15
C SER A 67 -8.29 1.29 12.98
N ILE A 68 -8.91 0.14 12.75
CA ILE A 68 -8.60 -0.72 11.58
C ILE A 68 -8.92 0.03 10.28
N GLU A 69 -10.09 0.67 10.21
CA GLU A 69 -10.53 1.40 9.03
C GLU A 69 -9.60 2.59 8.72
N ARG A 70 -9.19 3.35 9.75
CA ARG A 70 -8.22 4.44 9.58
C ARG A 70 -6.88 3.93 9.05
N GLY A 71 -6.40 2.80 9.56
CA GLY A 71 -5.13 2.21 9.11
C GLY A 71 -5.20 1.79 7.64
N ARG A 72 -6.27 1.09 7.25
CA ARG A 72 -6.54 0.70 5.86
C ARG A 72 -6.61 1.91 4.92
N LYS A 73 -7.33 2.96 5.32
CA LYS A 73 -7.42 4.19 4.52
C LYS A 73 -6.06 4.87 4.35
N LYS A 74 -5.22 4.90 5.39
CA LYS A 74 -3.85 5.45 5.29
C LYS A 74 -2.98 4.66 4.33
N ALA A 75 -3.03 3.34 4.39
CA ALA A 75 -2.32 2.45 3.48
C ALA A 75 -2.78 2.66 2.03
N ALA A 76 -4.10 2.60 1.80
CA ALA A 76 -4.69 2.83 0.50
C ALA A 76 -4.32 4.20 -0.06
N LYS A 77 -4.36 5.26 0.75
CA LYS A 77 -3.94 6.60 0.36
C LYS A 77 -2.48 6.64 -0.10
N SER A 78 -1.58 6.04 0.67
CA SER A 78 -0.14 6.00 0.35
C SER A 78 0.13 5.25 -0.96
N VAL A 79 -0.60 4.15 -1.20
CA VAL A 79 -0.53 3.40 -2.45
C VAL A 79 -1.08 4.22 -3.62
N MET A 80 -2.21 4.91 -3.43
CA MET A 80 -2.78 5.78 -4.46
C MET A 80 -1.83 6.93 -4.84
N GLU A 81 -1.20 7.57 -3.87
CA GLU A 81 -0.20 8.63 -4.12
C GLU A 81 1.02 8.07 -4.86
N SER A 82 1.53 6.91 -4.45
CA SER A 82 2.65 6.25 -5.12
C SER A 82 2.32 5.86 -6.56
N LEU A 83 1.12 5.33 -6.79
CA LEU A 83 0.62 4.98 -8.11
C LEU A 83 0.46 6.22 -8.99
N TYR A 84 -0.08 7.31 -8.45
CA TYR A 84 -0.23 8.58 -9.16
C TYR A 84 1.12 9.16 -9.56
N ASN A 85 2.08 9.24 -8.63
CA ASN A 85 3.44 9.68 -8.92
C ASN A 85 4.08 8.82 -10.01
N LYS A 86 3.90 7.50 -9.92
CA LYS A 86 4.40 6.55 -10.91
C LYS A 86 3.73 6.74 -12.28
N ALA A 87 2.45 7.10 -12.33
CA ALA A 87 1.73 7.41 -13.57
C ALA A 87 2.13 8.77 -14.18
N MET A 88 2.51 9.76 -13.38
CA MET A 88 2.94 11.08 -13.86
C MET A 88 4.44 11.18 -14.15
N GLY A 89 5.23 10.23 -13.63
CA GLY A 89 6.66 10.40 -13.46
C GLY A 89 6.96 11.29 -12.25
N PHE A 90 8.09 11.06 -11.59
CA PHE A 90 8.48 11.81 -10.41
C PHE A 90 10.00 11.86 -10.24
N GLU A 91 10.49 12.87 -9.54
CA GLU A 91 11.89 12.97 -9.14
C GLU A 91 12.06 12.49 -7.71
N ARG A 92 13.16 11.78 -7.45
CA ARG A 92 13.54 11.35 -6.10
C ARG A 92 15.00 11.68 -5.86
N SER A 93 15.28 12.36 -4.76
CA SER A 93 16.63 12.54 -4.27
C SER A 93 17.10 11.27 -3.56
N GLU A 94 18.26 10.76 -3.98
CA GLU A 94 18.93 9.60 -3.41
C GLU A 94 20.32 10.01 -2.96
N THR A 95 20.72 9.60 -1.76
CA THR A 95 22.08 9.81 -1.25
C THR A 95 22.96 8.67 -1.73
N VAL A 96 23.90 8.97 -2.62
CA VAL A 96 24.89 8.03 -3.11
C VAL A 96 26.13 8.17 -2.24
N TYR A 97 26.56 7.06 -1.65
CA TYR A 97 27.79 6.99 -0.88
C TYR A 97 28.92 6.48 -1.79
N SER A 98 29.97 7.28 -1.93
CA SER A 98 31.16 6.91 -2.69
C SER A 98 32.36 6.94 -1.76
N SER A 99 33.11 5.84 -1.68
CA SER A 99 34.37 5.77 -0.96
C SER A 99 35.53 5.82 -1.96
N ARG A 100 36.45 6.76 -1.78
CA ARG A 100 37.70 6.83 -2.53
C ARG A 100 38.84 7.11 -1.55
N ASN A 101 39.88 6.29 -1.59
CA ASN A 101 41.09 6.42 -0.75
C ASN A 101 40.81 6.51 0.76
N GLY A 102 39.90 5.68 1.28
CA GLY A 102 39.59 5.63 2.72
C GLY A 102 38.65 6.74 3.22
N THR A 103 38.30 7.71 2.38
CA THR A 103 37.33 8.76 2.71
C THR A 103 35.97 8.44 2.10
N SER A 104 34.96 8.29 2.96
CA SER A 104 33.57 8.11 2.54
C SER A 104 32.90 9.47 2.34
N SER A 105 32.39 9.72 1.14
CA SER A 105 31.65 10.93 0.79
C SER A 105 30.20 10.59 0.46
N ALA A 106 29.25 11.41 0.93
CA ALA A 106 27.84 11.28 0.59
C ALA A 106 27.45 12.43 -0.34
N ARG A 107 26.87 12.12 -1.51
CA ARG A 107 26.33 13.11 -2.44
C ARG A 107 24.85 12.85 -2.68
N THR A 108 24.03 13.89 -2.56
CA THR A 108 22.63 13.83 -2.98
C THR A 108 22.53 13.97 -4.49
N VAL A 109 21.93 12.99 -5.16
CA VAL A 109 21.65 12.99 -6.59
C VAL A 109 20.14 12.93 -6.78
N THR A 110 19.60 13.79 -7.63
CA THR A 110 18.19 13.74 -8.02
C THR A 110 18.05 12.84 -9.24
N LYS A 111 17.29 11.75 -9.10
CA LYS A 111 17.00 10.83 -10.20
C LYS A 111 15.55 11.03 -10.67
N TYR A 112 15.39 11.20 -11.98
CA TYR A 112 14.09 11.25 -12.62
C TYR A 112 13.59 9.83 -12.91
N TYR A 113 12.36 9.55 -12.49
CA TYR A 113 11.63 8.32 -12.78
C TYR A 113 10.54 8.65 -13.79
N PRO A 114 10.63 8.16 -15.04
CA PRO A 114 9.64 8.46 -16.06
C PRO A 114 8.27 7.83 -15.74
N PRO A 115 7.19 8.35 -16.35
CA PRO A 115 5.86 7.76 -16.25
C PRO A 115 5.83 6.27 -16.62
N ASP A 116 5.19 5.43 -15.80
CA ASP A 116 4.93 4.02 -16.11
C ASP A 116 3.60 3.87 -16.86
N MET A 117 3.69 3.40 -18.09
CA MET A 117 2.53 3.15 -18.96
C MET A 117 1.48 2.24 -18.32
N LYS A 118 1.88 1.22 -17.56
CA LYS A 118 0.94 0.31 -16.87
C LYS A 118 0.18 1.03 -15.76
N ALA A 119 0.85 1.92 -15.02
CA ALA A 119 0.24 2.72 -13.98
C ALA A 119 -0.77 3.72 -14.57
N ILE A 120 -0.42 4.36 -15.70
CA ILE A 120 -1.32 5.25 -16.45
C ILE A 120 -2.56 4.50 -16.91
N ILE A 121 -2.40 3.37 -17.60
CA ILE A 121 -3.53 2.56 -18.11
C ILE A 121 -4.43 2.11 -16.96
N PHE A 122 -3.86 1.62 -15.86
CA PHE A 122 -4.63 1.21 -14.69
C PHE A 122 -5.40 2.39 -14.06
N TYR A 123 -4.77 3.55 -13.96
CA TYR A 123 -5.41 4.76 -13.43
C TYR A 123 -6.58 5.21 -14.32
N LEU A 124 -6.38 5.27 -15.64
CA LEU A 124 -7.40 5.68 -16.61
C LEU A 124 -8.56 4.68 -16.68
N LYS A 125 -8.30 3.37 -16.66
CA LYS A 125 -9.34 2.33 -16.59
C LYS A 125 -10.26 2.46 -15.36
N ASN A 126 -9.70 2.95 -14.24
CA ASN A 126 -10.46 3.15 -13.00
C ASN A 126 -11.18 4.50 -12.92
N ARG A 127 -10.61 5.57 -13.48
CA ARG A 127 -11.14 6.95 -13.37
C ARG A 127 -11.93 7.42 -14.59
N CYS A 128 -11.56 6.97 -15.78
CA CYS A 128 -12.24 7.26 -17.05
C CYS A 128 -12.72 5.95 -17.70
N PRO A 129 -13.54 5.14 -17.00
CA PRO A 129 -13.90 3.80 -17.49
C PRO A 129 -14.68 3.83 -18.81
N MET A 130 -15.45 4.88 -19.09
CA MET A 130 -16.22 4.98 -20.34
C MET A 130 -15.33 5.04 -21.59
N GLU A 131 -14.15 5.64 -21.46
CA GLU A 131 -13.19 5.84 -22.54
C GLU A 131 -12.10 4.76 -22.57
N TRP A 132 -11.68 4.27 -21.40
CA TRP A 132 -10.47 3.44 -21.27
C TRP A 132 -10.73 2.00 -20.81
N ARG A 133 -11.90 1.69 -20.27
CA ARG A 133 -12.25 0.29 -19.97
C ARG A 133 -12.42 -0.42 -21.30
N GLU A 134 -11.71 -1.55 -21.46
CA GLU A 134 -11.92 -2.42 -22.62
C GLU A 134 -13.41 -2.78 -22.68
N LYS A 135 -14.03 -2.49 -23.83
CA LYS A 135 -15.39 -2.95 -24.10
C LYS A 135 -15.33 -4.46 -24.28
N ILE A 136 -15.67 -5.19 -23.23
CA ILE A 136 -15.84 -6.64 -23.35
C ILE A 136 -17.11 -6.85 -24.15
N ASP A 137 -16.98 -7.35 -25.37
CA ASP A 137 -18.13 -7.83 -26.14
C ASP A 137 -18.54 -9.17 -25.52
N ILE A 138 -19.64 -9.15 -24.75
CA ILE A 138 -20.07 -10.27 -23.89
C ILE A 138 -20.35 -11.53 -24.73
N GLU A 139 -20.62 -11.38 -26.03
CA GLU A 139 -20.88 -12.47 -26.97
C GLU A 139 -19.63 -13.19 -27.48
N LYS A 140 -18.42 -12.59 -27.39
CA LYS A 140 -17.20 -13.16 -28.01
C LYS A 140 -16.04 -13.45 -27.08
N GLY A 141 -16.08 -13.02 -25.82
CA GLY A 141 -15.12 -13.46 -24.79
C GLY A 141 -13.62 -13.36 -25.19
N GLN A 142 -13.23 -12.36 -25.98
CA GLN A 142 -11.84 -12.15 -26.41
C GLN A 142 -11.39 -10.71 -26.19
N TYR A 143 -10.13 -10.55 -25.77
CA TYR A 143 -9.48 -9.26 -25.51
C TYR A 143 -9.33 -8.43 -26.79
N LEU A 144 -9.53 -7.11 -26.69
CA LEU A 144 -9.54 -6.16 -27.83
C LEU A 144 -8.16 -5.66 -28.29
N VAL A 145 -7.06 -6.19 -27.73
CA VAL A 145 -5.72 -5.91 -28.24
C VAL A 145 -5.17 -7.20 -28.79
N GLY A 146 -4.87 -7.22 -30.09
CA GLY A 146 -4.31 -8.40 -30.73
C GLY A 146 -3.00 -8.80 -30.06
N GLU A 147 -2.72 -10.11 -30.01
CA GLU A 147 -1.47 -10.63 -29.43
C GLU A 147 -0.23 -9.98 -30.08
N GLU A 148 -0.33 -9.65 -31.36
CA GLU A 148 0.67 -8.94 -32.15
C GLU A 148 0.89 -7.48 -31.70
N GLU A 149 -0.18 -6.77 -31.35
CA GLU A 149 -0.12 -5.37 -30.89
C GLU A 149 0.48 -5.28 -29.49
N MET A 150 0.14 -6.24 -28.61
CA MET A 150 0.78 -6.37 -27.30
C MET A 150 2.26 -6.75 -27.44
N ALA A 151 2.59 -7.69 -28.32
CA ALA A 151 3.97 -8.05 -28.60
C ALA A 151 4.78 -6.87 -29.15
N PHE A 152 4.17 -6.05 -30.01
CA PHE A 152 4.77 -4.82 -30.54
C PHE A 152 5.05 -3.80 -29.43
N LEU A 153 4.09 -3.54 -28.55
CA LEU A 153 4.27 -2.63 -27.41
C LEU A 153 5.34 -3.12 -26.43
N PHE A 154 5.40 -4.43 -26.16
CA PHE A 154 6.46 -5.01 -25.33
C PHE A 154 7.83 -4.94 -25.99
N LYS A 155 7.90 -5.15 -27.30
CA LYS A 155 9.15 -5.04 -28.07
C LYS A 155 9.67 -3.60 -28.10
N GLU A 156 8.78 -2.63 -28.31
CA GLU A 156 9.13 -1.21 -28.39
C GLU A 156 9.51 -0.64 -27.02
N SER A 157 8.81 -1.03 -25.95
CA SER A 157 9.19 -0.65 -24.59
C SER A 157 10.53 -1.26 -24.16
N ALA A 158 10.81 -2.52 -24.52
CA ALA A 158 12.09 -3.16 -24.27
C ALA A 158 13.25 -2.49 -25.03
N LYS A 159 13.00 -2.03 -26.26
CA LYS A 159 13.95 -1.26 -27.07
C LYS A 159 14.28 0.08 -26.41
N ARG A 160 13.26 0.86 -26.03
CA ARG A 160 13.45 2.14 -25.33
C ARG A 160 14.18 1.99 -23.99
N MET A 161 13.94 0.91 -23.25
CA MET A 161 14.69 0.63 -22.02
C MET A 161 16.18 0.36 -22.27
N LYS A 162 16.54 -0.28 -23.39
CA LYS A 162 17.93 -0.48 -23.78
C LYS A 162 18.60 0.81 -24.28
N GLU A 163 17.84 1.69 -24.92
CA GLU A 163 18.34 3.00 -25.38
C GLU A 163 18.54 4.00 -24.23
N MET A 164 17.90 3.75 -23.08
CA MET A 164 18.03 4.54 -21.85
C MET A 164 19.10 4.02 -20.88
N MET A 165 19.76 2.89 -21.17
CA MET A 165 20.92 2.36 -20.44
C MET A 165 22.22 2.69 -21.18
#